data_AF-A0A928WDL8-F1
#
_entry.id   AF-A0A928WDL8-F1
#
_cell.length_a   1.000
_cell.length_b   1.000
_cell.length_c   1.000
_cell.angle_alpha   90.00
_cell.angle_beta   90.00
_cell.angle_gamma   90.00
#
_symmetry.space_group_name_H-M   'P 1'
#
loop_
_entity.id
_entity.type
_entity.pdbx_description
1 polymer ?
#
loop_
_entity_poly.entity_id
_entity_poly.type
_entity_poly.pdbx_seq_one_letter_code
_entity_poly.pdbx_strand_id
1 'polypeptide(L)'
;MASSLISANITSNSCYCGIPLNSLKLPEKCFVIGLIRDNQVILASTEPTIWYGDVILTVALSTTLVPMLKLVINKTHPVHYSSQECLINNSK
;
A
#
# COMPACT_ATOMS: atom_id res chain seq x y z
N MET A 1 6.37 24.19 -0.53
CA MET A 1 6.16 22.88 0.12
C MET A 1 6.75 21.82 -0.79
N ALA A 2 7.65 20.97 -0.29
CA ALA A 2 8.25 19.91 -1.10
C ALA A 2 7.47 18.61 -0.90
N SER A 3 6.96 18.03 -1.99
CA SER A 3 6.36 16.71 -2.00
C SER A 3 7.44 15.64 -2.22
N SER A 4 7.15 14.41 -1.80
CA SER A 4 8.01 13.26 -2.05
C SER A 4 7.20 12.14 -2.67
N LEU A 5 7.76 11.52 -3.71
CA LEU A 5 7.25 10.27 -4.27
C LEU A 5 7.91 9.10 -3.54
N ILE A 6 7.11 8.16 -3.05
CA ILE A 6 7.55 6.96 -2.34
C ILE A 6 7.02 5.75 -3.09
N SER A 7 7.89 4.78 -3.32
CA SER A 7 7.55 3.45 -3.82
C SER A 7 7.74 2.39 -2.74
N ALA A 8 6.89 1.37 -2.73
CA ALA A 8 7.05 0.19 -1.89
C ALA A 8 6.70 -1.10 -2.63
N ASN A 9 7.54 -2.12 -2.47
CA ASN A 9 7.33 -3.43 -3.06
C ASN A 9 6.40 -4.26 -2.17
N ILE A 10 5.40 -4.89 -2.78
CA ILE A 10 4.46 -5.76 -2.07
C ILE A 10 5.05 -7.15 -1.94
N THR A 11 5.47 -7.48 -0.73
CA THR A 11 6.00 -8.79 -0.36
C THR A 11 4.88 -9.80 -0.15
N SER A 12 5.21 -11.10 -0.15
CA SER A 12 4.22 -12.18 -0.06
C SER A 12 3.45 -12.18 1.26
N ASN A 13 4.05 -11.62 2.32
CA ASN A 13 3.45 -11.43 3.64
C ASN A 13 2.88 -10.02 3.86
N SER A 14 2.71 -9.20 2.81
CA SER A 14 2.10 -7.87 2.94
C SER A 14 0.64 -7.99 3.42
N CYS A 15 0.24 -7.10 4.33
CA CYS A 15 -1.16 -6.99 4.77
C CYS A 15 -2.10 -6.43 3.69
N TYR A 16 -1.57 -6.01 2.54
CA TYR A 16 -2.33 -5.39 1.46
C TYR A 16 -2.57 -6.30 0.27
N CYS A 17 -2.03 -7.52 0.27
CA CYS A 17 -2.34 -8.48 -0.79
C CYS A 17 -3.84 -8.81 -0.81
N GLY A 18 -4.44 -8.73 -2.00
CA GLY A 18 -5.84 -9.12 -2.24
C GLY A 18 -6.88 -8.03 -1.98
N ILE A 19 -6.50 -6.83 -1.54
CA ILE A 19 -7.43 -5.70 -1.37
C ILE A 19 -7.35 -4.71 -2.54
N PRO A 20 -8.43 -3.95 -2.82
CA PRO A 20 -8.39 -2.85 -3.79
C PRO A 20 -7.41 -1.76 -3.35
N LEU A 21 -6.69 -1.17 -4.30
CA LEU A 21 -5.70 -0.13 -4.03
C LEU A 21 -6.29 1.10 -3.32
N ASN A 22 -7.53 1.48 -3.66
CA ASN A 22 -8.24 2.61 -3.04
C ASN A 22 -8.69 2.32 -1.60
N SER A 23 -8.62 1.07 -1.13
CA SER A 23 -8.89 0.71 0.27
C SER A 23 -7.71 0.97 1.21
N LEU A 24 -6.55 1.37 0.69
CA LEU A 24 -5.40 1.75 1.50
C LEU A 24 -5.69 2.99 2.35
N LYS A 25 -5.65 2.80 3.67
CA LYS A 25 -5.70 3.92 4.62
C LYS A 25 -4.32 4.54 4.75
N LEU A 26 -4.10 5.65 4.07
CA LEU A 26 -2.88 6.44 4.19
C LEU A 26 -2.99 7.52 5.28
N PRO A 27 -1.85 7.99 5.83
CA PRO A 27 -1.84 9.20 6.66
C PRO A 27 -2.40 10.41 5.92
N GLU A 28 -2.86 11.42 6.67
CA GLU A 28 -3.31 12.69 6.08
C GLU A 28 -2.23 13.29 5.17
N LYS A 29 -2.67 13.96 4.10
CA LYS A 29 -1.79 14.61 3.10
C LYS A 29 -0.86 13.63 2.38
N CYS A 30 -1.20 12.34 2.37
CA CYS A 30 -0.59 11.32 1.54
C CYS A 30 -1.62 10.75 0.56
N PHE A 31 -1.19 10.42 -0.65
CA PHE A 31 -2.06 9.97 -1.72
C PHE A 31 -1.47 8.73 -2.41
N VAL A 32 -2.34 7.79 -2.81
CA VAL A 32 -1.95 6.71 -3.71
C VAL A 32 -2.15 7.19 -5.14
N ILE A 33 -1.12 7.02 -5.98
CA ILE A 33 -1.17 7.38 -7.40
C ILE A 33 -1.57 6.16 -8.23
N GLY A 34 -1.04 4.99 -7.86
CA GLY A 34 -1.21 3.77 -8.62
C GLY A 34 -0.24 2.70 -8.15
N LEU A 35 -0.05 1.69 -8.99
CA LEU A 35 0.96 0.65 -8.79
C LEU A 35 1.68 0.35 -10.11
N ILE A 36 2.86 -0.27 -10.02
CA ILE A 36 3.59 -0.81 -11.16
C ILE A 36 3.45 -2.32 -11.12
N ARG A 37 3.01 -2.90 -12.23
CA ARG A 37 2.93 -4.34 -12.47
C ARG A 37 3.41 -4.61 -13.89
N ASP A 38 4.25 -5.63 -14.09
CA ASP A 38 4.79 -5.99 -15.41
C ASP A 38 5.38 -4.80 -16.19
N ASN A 39 6.09 -3.92 -15.45
CA ASN A 39 6.71 -2.71 -15.98
C ASN A 39 5.72 -1.67 -16.57
N GLN A 40 4.45 -1.74 -16.19
CA GLN A 40 3.40 -0.80 -16.57
C GLN A 40 2.82 -0.10 -15.34
N VAL A 41 2.52 1.19 -15.48
CA VAL A 41 1.84 1.96 -14.43
C VAL A 41 0.33 1.74 -14.55
N ILE A 42 -0.28 1.22 -13.49
CA ILE A 42 -1.71 1.07 -13.33
C ILE A 42 -2.20 2.15 -12.36
N LEU A 43 -3.08 3.02 -12.82
CA LEU A 43 -3.55 4.17 -12.05
C LEU A 43 -4.53 3.74 -10.95
N ALA A 44 -4.52 4.42 -9.81
CA ALA A 44 -5.46 4.17 -8.73
C ALA A 44 -6.94 4.36 -9.14
N SER A 45 -7.19 5.20 -10.15
CA SER A 45 -8.52 5.42 -10.72
C SER A 45 -9.12 4.18 -11.38
N THR A 46 -8.31 3.17 -11.74
CA THR A 46 -8.82 1.90 -12.29
C THR A 46 -9.14 0.87 -11.20
N GLU A 47 -9.03 1.27 -9.92
CA GLU A 47 -9.29 0.46 -8.73
C GLU A 47 -8.60 -0.93 -8.74
N PRO A 48 -7.30 -1.02 -9.06
CA PRO A 48 -6.65 -2.32 -9.19
C PRO A 48 -6.58 -3.05 -7.84
N THR A 49 -6.73 -4.37 -7.84
CA THR A 49 -6.42 -5.21 -6.68
C THR A 49 -4.90 -5.34 -6.54
N ILE A 50 -4.39 -5.15 -5.33
CA ILE A 50 -2.97 -5.26 -5.00
C ILE A 50 -2.55 -6.74 -4.95
N TRP A 51 -1.48 -7.09 -5.64
CA TRP A 51 -0.90 -8.44 -5.67
C TRP A 51 0.56 -8.45 -5.21
N TYR A 52 1.03 -9.64 -4.84
CA TYR A 52 2.44 -9.89 -4.60
C TYR A 52 3.28 -9.51 -5.82
N GLY A 53 4.38 -8.80 -5.57
CA GLY A 53 5.30 -8.32 -6.61
C GLY A 53 4.93 -6.96 -7.19
N ASP A 54 3.74 -6.41 -6.89
CA ASP A 54 3.41 -5.04 -7.27
C ASP A 54 4.31 -4.02 -6.57
N VAL A 55 4.52 -2.88 -7.22
CA VAL A 55 5.15 -1.72 -6.60
C VAL A 55 4.12 -0.62 -6.42
N ILE A 56 3.74 -0.31 -5.19
CA ILE A 56 2.78 0.77 -4.92
C ILE A 56 3.50 2.11 -5.04
N LEU A 57 2.86 3.06 -5.73
CA LEU A 57 3.30 4.44 -5.88
C LEU A 57 2.43 5.38 -5.04
N THR A 58 3.08 6.09 -4.12
CA THR A 58 2.42 7.05 -3.23
C THR A 58 3.15 8.39 -3.21
N VAL A 59 2.42 9.45 -2.89
CA VAL A 59 2.97 10.78 -2.68
C VAL A 59 2.70 11.24 -1.25
N ALA A 60 3.69 11.87 -0.61
CA ALA A 60 3.51 12.64 0.61
C ALA A 60 3.68 14.12 0.28
N LEU A 61 2.71 14.97 0.66
CA LEU A 61 2.82 16.42 0.46
C LEU A 61 3.78 17.12 1.45
N SER A 62 4.31 16.37 2.41
CA SER A 62 5.35 16.81 3.34
C SER A 62 6.39 15.71 3.53
N THR A 63 7.67 16.07 3.44
CA THR A 63 8.80 15.15 3.67
C THR A 63 8.80 14.56 5.08
N THR A 64 8.23 15.27 6.06
CA THR A 64 8.11 14.80 7.45
C THR A 64 7.21 13.58 7.60
N LEU A 65 6.31 13.33 6.64
CA LEU A 65 5.39 12.19 6.65
C LEU A 65 5.98 10.94 6.01
N VAL A 66 7.11 11.06 5.31
CA VAL A 66 7.73 9.94 4.56
C VAL A 66 8.00 8.72 5.46
N PRO A 67 8.52 8.83 6.69
CA PRO A 67 8.76 7.66 7.54
C PRO A 67 7.47 6.95 7.93
N MET A 68 6.43 7.72 8.30
CA MET A 68 5.12 7.17 8.67
C MET A 68 4.45 6.49 7.47
N LEU A 69 4.49 7.14 6.30
CA LEU A 69 3.96 6.59 5.06
C LEU A 69 4.66 5.26 4.71
N LYS A 70 6.00 5.21 4.78
CA LYS A 70 6.77 3.98 4.58
C LYS A 70 6.39 2.88 5.55
N LEU A 71 6.16 3.21 6.82
CA LEU A 71 5.73 2.23 7.82
C LEU A 71 4.35 1.66 7.52
N VAL A 72 3.42 2.51 7.07
CA VAL A 72 2.07 2.08 6.66
C VAL A 72 2.16 1.16 5.45
N ILE A 73 2.72 1.61 4.32
CA ILE A 73 2.70 0.85 3.06
C ILE A 73 3.50 -0.47 3.11
N ASN A 74 4.48 -0.59 4.01
CA ASN A 74 5.26 -1.81 4.20
C ASN A 74 4.73 -2.70 5.33
N LYS A 75 3.48 -2.49 5.78
CA LYS A 75 2.89 -3.32 6.83
C LYS A 75 2.76 -4.78 6.36
N THR A 76 3.40 -5.69 7.09
CA THR A 76 3.37 -7.13 6.84
C THR A 76 2.74 -7.89 8.00
N HIS A 77 2.25 -9.08 7.71
CA HIS A 77 1.88 -10.05 8.74
C HIS A 77 3.14 -10.62 9.42
N PRO A 78 3.03 -11.07 10.69
CA PRO A 78 4.11 -11.77 11.39
C PRO A 78 4.56 -13.03 10.62
N VAL A 79 5.81 -13.46 10.79
CA VAL A 79 6.39 -14.59 10.04
C VAL A 79 5.70 -15.94 10.31
N HIS A 80 5.01 -16.08 11.45
CA HIS A 80 4.22 -17.28 11.79
C HIS A 80 2.76 -17.23 11.29
N TYR A 81 2.43 -16.29 10.41
CA TYR A 81 1.08 -16.07 9.90
C TYR A 81 0.59 -17.21 8.99
N SER A 82 -0.60 -17.73 9.27
CA SER A 82 -1.34 -18.61 8.36
C SER A 82 -2.60 -17.89 7.86
N SER A 83 -3.00 -18.15 6.61
CA SER A 83 -4.17 -17.52 5.98
C SER A 83 -5.51 -17.83 6.68
N GLN A 84 -5.54 -18.77 7.63
CA GLN A 84 -6.72 -19.10 8.42
C GLN A 84 -7.05 -18.05 9.50
N GLU A 85 -6.09 -17.21 9.90
CA GLU A 85 -6.26 -16.21 10.96
C GLU A 85 -6.68 -14.82 10.46
N CYS A 86 -6.98 -14.68 9.16
CA CYS A 86 -7.47 -13.43 8.60
C CYS A 86 -8.96 -13.22 8.92
N LEU A 87 -9.28 -13.01 10.20
CA LEU A 87 -10.52 -12.36 10.58
C LEU A 87 -10.41 -10.90 10.15
N ILE A 88 -10.85 -10.60 8.93
CA ILE A 88 -11.24 -9.25 8.54
C ILE A 88 -12.43 -8.91 9.45
N ASN A 89 -12.13 -8.43 10.65
CA ASN A 89 -13.13 -7.80 11.51
C ASN A 89 -13.51 -6.49 10.83
N ASN A 90 -14.50 -6.56 9.95
CA ASN A 90 -15.37 -5.44 9.62
C ASN A 90 -16.24 -5.14 10.85
N SER A 91 -15.62 -4.72 11.96
CA SER A 91 -16.36 -4.16 13.08
C SER A 91 -16.61 -2.69 12.77
N LYS A 92 -17.88 -2.44 12.42
CA LYS A 92 -18.65 -1.18 12.30
C LYS A 92 -17.97 0.11 12.73
#